data_AF-A0A970EY02-F1
#
_entry.id   AF-A0A970EY02-F1
#
_cell.length_a   1.000
_cell.length_b   1.000
_cell.length_c   1.000
_cell.angle_alpha   90.00
_cell.angle_beta   90.00
_cell.angle_gamma   90.00
#
_symmetry.space_group_name_H-M   'P 1'
#
loop_
_entity.id
_entity.type
_entity.pdbx_description
1 polymer ?
#
loop_
_entity_poly.entity_id
_entity_poly.type
_entity_poly.pdbx_seq_one_letter_code
_entity_poly.pdbx_strand_id
1 'polypeptide(L)'
;MPIKIPTGLPAQSILEKENIFVMPEARALTQDIRPLKLLILNLMPNKIVTETQLLRCLSNTPLQIEIDLLQTSTHVSKNTSAEHLVTFYTTFDKIRDRKYDGMIITGAPVEHLDFEEVDYWDELCMIMGWSAKNVFSTFHICWGAQAALYYHYGIPKYPLPKK
;
A
#
# COMPACT_ATOMS: atom_id res chain seq x y z
N MET A 1 -12.89 13.10 -2.50
CA MET A 1 -13.32 13.76 -3.76
C MET A 1 -13.13 15.26 -3.60
N PRO A 2 -12.54 15.96 -4.58
CA PRO A 2 -12.37 17.41 -4.48
C PRO A 2 -13.75 18.07 -4.47
N ILE A 3 -13.88 19.15 -3.69
CA ILE A 3 -15.08 19.98 -3.71
C ILE A 3 -15.02 20.81 -4.99
N LYS A 4 -16.03 20.63 -5.87
CA LYS A 4 -16.22 21.48 -7.04
C LYS A 4 -16.70 22.83 -6.56
N ILE A 5 -15.99 23.90 -6.92
CA ILE A 5 -16.42 25.27 -6.64
C ILE A 5 -16.47 26.08 -7.94
N PRO A 6 -17.33 27.11 -8.00
CA PRO A 6 -17.31 28.08 -9.08
C PRO A 6 -15.96 28.79 -9.15
N THR A 7 -15.46 29.00 -10.37
CA THR A 7 -14.24 29.78 -10.62
C THR A 7 -14.38 31.18 -10.04
N GLY A 8 -13.45 31.60 -9.17
CA GLY A 8 -13.46 32.93 -8.55
C GLY A 8 -14.09 33.01 -7.15
N LEU A 9 -14.47 31.88 -6.54
CA LEU A 9 -14.95 31.87 -5.15
C LEU A 9 -13.81 32.24 -4.18
N PRO A 10 -13.94 33.29 -3.34
CA PRO A 10 -12.88 33.70 -2.39
C PRO A 10 -12.44 32.58 -1.43
N ALA A 11 -13.35 31.66 -1.13
CA ALA A 11 -13.10 30.49 -0.29
C ALA A 11 -12.04 29.54 -0.85
N GLN A 12 -11.75 29.58 -2.16
CA GLN A 12 -10.68 28.79 -2.76
C GLN A 12 -9.35 29.01 -2.04
N SER A 13 -8.99 30.29 -1.83
CA SER A 13 -7.74 30.69 -1.18
C SER A 13 -7.65 30.31 0.31
N ILE A 14 -8.80 30.12 0.97
CA ILE A 14 -8.89 29.72 2.38
C ILE A 14 -8.73 28.20 2.47
N LEU A 15 -9.45 27.46 1.63
CA LEU A 15 -9.42 25.99 1.58
C LEU A 15 -8.05 25.47 1.12
N GLU A 16 -7.40 26.12 0.14
CA GLU A 16 -6.03 25.79 -0.27
C GLU A 16 -5.02 25.97 0.88
N LYS A 17 -5.21 26.97 1.76
CA LYS A 17 -4.38 27.15 2.97
C LYS A 17 -4.60 26.09 4.03
N GLU A 18 -5.76 25.46 4.04
CA GLU A 18 -6.11 24.35 4.94
C GLU A 18 -5.74 22.97 4.36
N ASN A 19 -4.97 22.92 3.26
CA ASN A 19 -4.67 21.71 2.49
C ASN A 19 -5.91 20.97 1.96
N ILE A 20 -7.04 21.67 1.86
CA ILE A 20 -8.25 21.13 1.24
C ILE A 20 -8.12 21.39 -0.25
N PHE A 21 -7.99 20.31 -1.03
CA PHE A 21 -7.80 20.44 -2.47
C PHE A 21 -9.10 20.90 -3.14
N VAL A 22 -9.06 22.10 -3.69
CA VAL A 22 -10.17 22.72 -4.41
C VAL A 22 -9.87 22.73 -5.90
N MET A 23 -10.77 22.21 -6.71
CA MET A 23 -10.58 22.11 -8.16
C MET A 23 -11.55 23.04 -8.91
N PRO A 24 -11.05 23.91 -9.82
CA PRO A 24 -11.91 24.68 -10.72
C PRO A 24 -12.73 23.75 -11.63
N GLU A 25 -14.00 24.08 -11.82
CA GLU A 25 -14.99 23.27 -12.55
C GLU A 25 -14.55 22.90 -13.99
N ALA A 26 -13.86 23.81 -14.70
CA ALA A 26 -13.35 23.57 -16.04
C ALA A 26 -12.25 22.48 -16.10
N ARG A 27 -11.48 22.30 -15.01
CA ARG A 27 -10.43 21.28 -14.91
C ARG A 27 -11.00 19.91 -14.55
N ALA A 28 -12.11 19.87 -13.82
CA ALA A 28 -12.81 18.64 -13.48
C ALA A 28 -13.48 17.96 -14.70
N LEU A 29 -13.83 18.73 -15.73
CA LEU A 29 -14.47 18.24 -16.96
C LEU A 29 -13.48 17.77 -18.04
N THR A 30 -12.19 18.10 -17.91
CA THR A 30 -11.15 17.84 -18.93
C THR A 30 -10.16 16.76 -18.53
N GLN A 31 -10.26 16.20 -17.31
CA GLN A 31 -9.37 15.15 -16.85
C GLN A 31 -9.79 13.79 -17.40
N ASP A 32 -9.11 13.33 -18.46
CA ASP A 32 -9.06 11.92 -18.86
C ASP A 32 -8.06 11.16 -17.97
N ILE A 33 -8.33 11.14 -16.67
CA ILE A 33 -7.49 10.48 -15.67
C ILE A 33 -8.12 9.14 -15.31
N ARG A 34 -7.52 8.06 -15.79
CA ARG A 34 -7.90 6.70 -15.38
C ARG A 34 -7.67 6.49 -13.87
N PRO A 35 -8.43 5.59 -13.22
CA PRO A 35 -8.13 5.15 -11.86
C PRO A 35 -6.71 4.60 -11.73
N LEU A 36 -6.07 4.88 -10.60
CA LEU A 36 -4.80 4.26 -10.22
C LEU A 36 -5.06 2.91 -9.58
N LYS A 37 -4.30 1.89 -9.98
CA LYS A 37 -4.34 0.56 -9.38
C LYS A 37 -3.26 0.43 -8.32
N LEU A 38 -3.68 0.22 -7.07
CA LEU A 38 -2.80 0.06 -5.93
C LEU A 38 -2.91 -1.36 -5.37
N LEU A 39 -1.76 -1.96 -5.06
CA LEU A 39 -1.68 -3.25 -4.38
C LEU A 39 -1.19 -3.05 -2.95
N ILE A 40 -1.83 -3.67 -1.95
CA ILE A 40 -1.35 -3.61 -0.56
C ILE A 40 -1.05 -5.03 -0.08
N LEU A 41 0.23 -5.34 0.11
CA LEU A 41 0.67 -6.55 0.81
C LEU A 41 0.66 -6.29 2.31
N ASN A 42 -0.41 -6.73 2.97
CA ASN A 42 -0.62 -6.52 4.40
C ASN A 42 -0.09 -7.69 5.24
N LEU A 43 1.13 -7.52 5.75
CA LEU A 43 1.83 -8.48 6.62
C LEU A 43 1.57 -8.24 8.12
N MET A 44 0.76 -7.22 8.47
CA MET A 44 0.45 -6.93 9.87
C MET A 44 -0.52 -7.97 10.45
N PRO A 45 -0.41 -8.29 11.76
CA PRO A 45 -1.34 -9.19 12.43
C PRO A 45 -2.75 -8.58 12.54
N ASN A 46 -2.84 -7.27 12.77
CA ASN A 46 -4.10 -6.54 12.93
C ASN A 46 -4.57 -5.95 11.60
N LYS A 47 -4.93 -6.83 10.65
CA LYS A 47 -5.19 -6.46 9.25
C LYS A 47 -6.17 -5.31 9.07
N ILE A 48 -7.36 -5.39 9.69
CA ILE A 48 -8.43 -4.37 9.58
C ILE A 48 -7.97 -2.99 10.06
N VAL A 49 -7.19 -2.95 11.16
CA VAL A 49 -6.68 -1.69 11.71
C VAL A 49 -5.67 -1.06 10.74
N THR A 50 -4.74 -1.87 10.22
CA THR A 50 -3.75 -1.43 9.23
C THR A 50 -4.41 -0.98 7.93
N GLU A 51 -5.40 -1.74 7.41
CA GLU A 51 -6.21 -1.35 6.25
C GLU A 51 -6.84 0.02 6.47
N THR A 52 -7.54 0.21 7.59
CA THR A 52 -8.21 1.48 7.92
C THR A 52 -7.21 2.65 7.98
N GLN A 53 -6.03 2.44 8.56
CA GLN A 53 -4.99 3.47 8.64
C GLN A 53 -4.46 3.87 7.26
N LEU A 54 -4.11 2.88 6.43
CA LEU A 54 -3.59 3.12 5.08
C LEU A 54 -4.65 3.77 4.19
N LEU A 55 -5.87 3.24 4.20
CA LEU A 55 -7.00 3.77 3.41
C LEU A 55 -7.34 5.20 3.80
N ARG A 56 -7.24 5.56 5.10
CA ARG A 56 -7.44 6.94 5.55
C ARG A 56 -6.42 7.89 4.93
N CYS A 57 -5.14 7.53 4.92
CA CYS A 57 -4.10 8.33 4.28
C CYS A 57 -4.31 8.44 2.76
N LEU A 58 -4.64 7.33 2.10
CA LEU A 58 -4.88 7.27 0.66
C LEU A 58 -6.14 8.02 0.22
N SER A 59 -7.13 8.17 1.11
CA SER A 59 -8.40 8.86 0.81
C SER A 59 -8.25 10.38 0.64
N ASN A 60 -7.12 10.95 1.05
CA ASN A 60 -6.86 12.39 0.99
C ASN A 60 -6.31 12.84 -0.37
N THR A 61 -6.95 12.42 -1.46
CA THR A 61 -6.56 12.76 -2.83
C THR A 61 -7.79 12.87 -3.74
N PRO A 62 -7.77 13.73 -4.77
CA PRO A 62 -8.83 13.78 -5.76
C PRO A 62 -8.79 12.61 -6.76
N LEU A 63 -7.70 11.82 -6.79
CA LEU A 63 -7.54 10.69 -7.71
C LEU A 63 -8.41 9.50 -7.30
N GLN A 64 -8.96 8.80 -8.30
CA GLN A 64 -9.62 7.52 -8.08
C GLN A 64 -8.55 6.43 -7.88
N ILE A 65 -8.68 5.63 -6.83
CA ILE A 65 -7.75 4.55 -6.50
C ILE A 65 -8.53 3.25 -6.35
N GLU A 66 -8.19 2.26 -7.17
CA GLU A 66 -8.63 0.87 -7.05
C GLU A 66 -7.60 0.10 -6.21
N ILE A 67 -8.05 -0.66 -5.22
CA ILE A 67 -7.17 -1.30 -4.25
C ILE A 67 -7.41 -2.81 -4.25
N ASP A 68 -6.35 -3.57 -4.51
CA ASP A 68 -6.30 -5.01 -4.26
C ASP A 68 -5.52 -5.26 -2.94
N LEU A 69 -6.10 -6.05 -2.03
CA LEU A 69 -5.42 -6.50 -0.81
C LEU A 69 -4.78 -7.87 -1.05
N LEU A 70 -3.46 -7.96 -0.87
CA LEU A 70 -2.68 -9.17 -1.06
C LEU A 70 -2.33 -9.81 0.29
N GLN A 71 -2.50 -11.13 0.36
CA GLN A 71 -1.97 -11.96 1.45
C GLN A 71 -1.02 -13.01 0.89
N THR A 72 -0.04 -13.38 1.72
CA THR A 72 0.82 -14.55 1.52
C THR A 72 -0.01 -15.81 1.63
N SER A 73 0.14 -16.73 0.68
CA SER A 73 -0.56 -18.02 0.65
C SER A 73 -0.11 -18.97 1.76
N THR A 74 1.13 -18.82 2.22
CA THR A 74 1.76 -19.71 3.21
C THR A 74 1.41 -19.38 4.66
N HIS A 75 0.89 -18.18 4.95
CA HIS A 75 0.68 -17.71 6.32
C HIS A 75 -0.81 -17.54 6.68
N VAL A 76 -1.26 -18.30 7.69
CA VAL A 76 -2.61 -18.17 8.25
C VAL A 76 -2.64 -17.04 9.28
N SER A 77 -3.37 -15.97 8.97
CA SER A 77 -3.57 -14.87 9.92
C SER A 77 -4.33 -15.37 11.16
N LYS A 78 -3.70 -15.29 12.33
CA LYS A 78 -4.29 -15.75 13.60
C LYS A 78 -5.35 -14.80 14.16
N ASN A 79 -5.31 -13.52 13.77
CA ASN A 79 -6.12 -12.43 14.37
C ASN A 79 -7.19 -11.87 13.41
N THR A 80 -7.46 -12.53 12.29
CA THR A 80 -8.44 -12.06 11.29
C THR A 80 -9.41 -13.19 10.96
N SER A 81 -10.71 -12.89 10.84
CA SER A 81 -11.68 -13.91 10.46
C SER A 81 -11.37 -14.45 9.06
N ALA A 82 -11.51 -15.76 8.88
CA ALA A 82 -11.31 -16.40 7.59
C ALA A 82 -12.24 -15.81 6.51
N GLU A 83 -13.45 -15.42 6.89
CA GLU A 83 -14.43 -14.77 6.00
C GLU A 83 -13.94 -13.43 5.43
N HIS A 84 -13.29 -12.59 6.24
CA HIS A 84 -12.71 -11.32 5.76
C HIS A 84 -11.59 -11.58 4.74
N LEU A 85 -10.73 -12.55 5.02
CA LEU A 85 -9.63 -12.92 4.12
C LEU A 85 -10.14 -13.49 2.79
N VAL A 86 -11.12 -14.40 2.83
CA VAL A 86 -11.68 -15.01 1.62
C VAL A 86 -12.40 -13.98 0.74
N THR A 87 -13.07 -13.01 1.36
CA THR A 87 -13.89 -12.02 0.65
C THR A 87 -13.05 -10.90 0.04
N PHE A 88 -12.05 -10.40 0.77
CA PHE A 88 -11.37 -9.15 0.40
C PHE A 88 -9.91 -9.34 -0.02
N TYR A 89 -9.29 -10.49 0.28
CA TYR A 89 -7.89 -10.72 -0.06
C TYR A 89 -7.72 -11.62 -1.29
N THR A 90 -6.72 -11.29 -2.09
CA THR A 90 -6.22 -12.10 -3.19
C THR A 90 -4.87 -12.71 -2.84
N THR A 91 -4.39 -13.63 -3.67
CA THR A 91 -3.07 -14.27 -3.55
C THR A 91 -2.20 -13.89 -4.74
N PHE A 92 -0.88 -14.11 -4.61
CA PHE A 92 0.07 -13.74 -5.64
C PHE A 92 -0.25 -14.37 -7.00
N ASP A 93 -0.66 -15.64 -7.01
CA ASP A 93 -1.03 -16.36 -8.24
C ASP A 93 -2.16 -15.70 -9.04
N LYS A 94 -3.07 -14.99 -8.38
CA LYS A 94 -4.20 -14.30 -9.03
C LYS A 94 -3.82 -12.95 -9.61
N ILE A 95 -2.68 -12.38 -9.19
CA ILE A 95 -2.25 -11.02 -9.58
C ILE A 95 -0.95 -10.99 -10.36
N ARG A 96 -0.24 -12.12 -10.50
CA ARG A 96 1.04 -12.25 -11.22
C ARG A 96 1.03 -11.68 -12.65
N ASP A 97 -0.11 -11.75 -13.35
CA ASP A 97 -0.24 -11.26 -14.73
C ASP A 97 -0.81 -9.83 -14.81
N ARG A 98 -1.07 -9.19 -13.67
CA ARG A 98 -1.55 -7.81 -13.58
C ARG A 98 -0.39 -6.82 -13.49
N LYS A 99 -0.68 -5.54 -13.74
CA LYS A 99 0.21 -4.40 -13.50
C LYS A 99 -0.46 -3.38 -12.59
N TYR A 100 0.35 -2.73 -11.76
CA TYR A 100 -0.11 -1.75 -10.77
C TYR A 100 0.68 -0.46 -10.87
N ASP A 101 0.03 0.65 -10.51
CA ASP A 101 0.65 1.97 -10.44
C ASP A 101 1.43 2.15 -9.14
N GLY A 102 0.97 1.50 -8.08
CA GLY A 102 1.66 1.52 -6.80
C GLY A 102 1.49 0.22 -6.01
N MET A 103 2.43 -0.05 -5.14
CA MET A 103 2.34 -1.12 -4.16
C MET A 103 2.79 -0.64 -2.79
N ILE A 104 2.13 -1.10 -1.73
CA ILE A 104 2.55 -0.90 -0.35
C ILE A 104 2.86 -2.26 0.26
N ILE A 105 4.06 -2.41 0.83
CA ILE A 105 4.44 -3.57 1.65
C ILE A 105 4.52 -3.10 3.11
N THR A 106 3.64 -3.62 3.96
CA THR A 106 3.56 -3.19 5.36
C THR A 106 4.70 -3.77 6.21
N GLY A 107 4.79 -3.30 7.45
CA GLY A 107 5.60 -3.98 8.46
C GLY A 107 5.04 -5.34 8.85
N ALA A 108 5.83 -6.09 9.61
CA ALA A 108 5.46 -7.36 10.21
C ALA A 108 6.18 -7.52 11.57
N PRO A 109 5.61 -8.24 12.54
CA PRO A 109 6.18 -8.42 13.88
C PRO A 109 7.26 -9.53 13.91
N VAL A 110 8.18 -9.54 12.95
CA VAL A 110 9.20 -10.58 12.76
C VAL A 110 10.64 -10.04 12.79
N GLU A 111 10.84 -8.83 13.31
CA GLU A 111 12.15 -8.15 13.36
C GLU A 111 13.26 -8.94 14.09
N HIS A 112 12.87 -9.84 15.00
CA HIS A 112 13.77 -10.65 15.83
C HIS A 112 14.28 -11.91 15.13
N LEU A 113 13.61 -12.37 14.06
CA LEU A 113 14.03 -13.52 13.26
C LEU A 113 15.00 -13.07 12.17
N ASP A 114 15.92 -13.93 11.76
CA ASP A 114 16.69 -13.67 10.54
C ASP A 114 15.75 -13.71 9.32
N PHE A 115 16.12 -13.02 8.24
CA PHE A 115 15.20 -12.83 7.11
C PHE A 115 14.76 -14.17 6.51
N GLU A 116 15.70 -15.08 6.33
CA GLU A 116 15.51 -16.42 5.80
C GLU A 116 14.75 -17.36 6.74
N GLU A 117 14.64 -17.02 8.02
CA GLU A 117 13.87 -17.79 9.00
C GLU A 117 12.39 -17.38 9.03
N VAL A 118 11.99 -16.35 8.29
CA VAL A 118 10.59 -15.94 8.19
C VAL A 118 9.83 -16.89 7.27
N ASP A 119 8.74 -17.49 7.77
CA ASP A 119 7.95 -18.53 7.07
C ASP A 119 7.53 -18.20 5.63
N TYR A 120 7.34 -16.91 5.31
CA TYR A 120 6.94 -16.42 3.99
C TYR A 120 8.05 -15.66 3.25
N TRP A 121 9.32 -15.81 3.66
CA TRP A 121 10.45 -15.10 3.08
C TRP A 121 10.60 -15.36 1.58
N ASP A 122 10.54 -16.63 1.16
CA ASP A 122 10.66 -17.00 -0.25
C ASP A 122 9.51 -16.40 -1.10
N GLU A 123 8.28 -16.44 -0.57
CA GLU A 123 7.11 -15.83 -1.21
C GLU A 123 7.26 -14.30 -1.30
N LEU A 124 7.78 -13.67 -0.24
CA LEU A 124 8.04 -12.23 -0.22
C LEU A 124 9.12 -11.86 -1.25
N CYS A 125 10.21 -12.61 -1.35
CA CYS A 125 11.25 -12.44 -2.37
C CYS A 125 10.68 -12.56 -3.78
N MET A 126 9.80 -13.54 -4.02
CA MET A 126 9.11 -13.69 -5.29
C MET A 126 8.24 -12.47 -5.62
N ILE A 127 7.47 -11.96 -4.64
CA ILE A 127 6.63 -10.77 -4.81
C ILE A 127 7.48 -9.52 -5.08
N MET A 128 8.60 -9.34 -4.37
CA MET A 128 9.52 -8.21 -4.58
C MET A 128 10.23 -8.28 -5.94
N GLY A 129 10.61 -9.48 -6.38
CA GLY A 129 11.17 -9.68 -7.72
C GLY A 129 10.15 -9.38 -8.84
N TRP A 130 8.88 -9.72 -8.61
CA TRP A 130 7.78 -9.39 -9.51
C TRP A 130 7.45 -7.90 -9.52
N SER A 131 7.43 -7.25 -8.35
CA SER A 131 7.04 -5.83 -8.24
C SER A 131 7.98 -4.93 -9.04
N ALA A 132 9.27 -5.27 -9.13
CA ALA A 132 10.27 -4.54 -9.92
C ALA A 132 9.93 -4.42 -11.43
N LYS A 133 9.06 -5.29 -11.97
CA LYS A 133 8.64 -5.27 -13.39
C LYS A 133 7.17 -4.92 -13.59
N ASN A 134 6.34 -5.18 -12.59
CA ASN A 134 4.89 -5.13 -12.70
C ASN A 134 4.25 -3.97 -11.92
N VAL A 135 5.02 -3.31 -11.04
CA VAL A 135 4.56 -2.17 -10.25
C VAL A 135 5.43 -0.95 -10.57
N PHE A 136 4.79 0.18 -10.85
CA PHE A 136 5.53 1.41 -11.17
C PHE A 136 6.28 2.00 -9.97
N SER A 137 5.67 2.00 -8.77
CA SER A 137 6.33 2.45 -7.53
C SER A 137 5.94 1.58 -6.35
N THR A 138 6.92 1.15 -5.55
CA THR A 138 6.66 0.33 -4.34
C THR A 138 7.15 1.06 -3.09
N PHE A 139 6.24 1.25 -2.15
CA PHE A 139 6.48 1.87 -0.86
C PHE A 139 6.56 0.80 0.24
N HIS A 140 7.69 0.76 0.95
CA HIS A 140 7.98 -0.24 1.97
C HIS A 140 7.95 0.39 3.37
N ILE A 141 7.25 -0.24 4.31
CA ILE A 141 7.03 0.31 5.66
C ILE A 141 7.70 -0.57 6.71
N CYS A 142 8.46 0.05 7.62
CA CYS A 142 9.05 -0.61 8.80
C CYS A 142 9.86 -1.87 8.43
N TRP A 143 9.53 -3.04 8.95
CA TRP A 143 10.21 -4.29 8.61
C TRP A 143 10.16 -4.60 7.10
N GLY A 144 9.08 -4.24 6.39
CA GLY A 144 9.00 -4.37 4.94
C GLY A 144 10.10 -3.57 4.22
N ALA A 145 10.55 -2.45 4.79
CA ALA A 145 11.69 -1.69 4.26
C ALA A 145 13.02 -2.39 4.54
N GLN A 146 13.19 -3.00 5.72
CA GLN A 146 14.37 -3.80 6.02
C GLN A 146 14.48 -5.01 5.08
N ALA A 147 13.37 -5.73 4.87
CA ALA A 147 13.27 -6.84 3.94
C ALA A 147 13.65 -6.44 2.51
N ALA A 148 13.12 -5.32 2.01
CA ALA A 148 13.42 -4.84 0.67
C ALA A 148 14.88 -4.38 0.51
N LEU A 149 15.44 -3.70 1.51
CA LEU A 149 16.84 -3.29 1.52
C LEU A 149 17.77 -4.51 1.51
N TYR A 150 17.43 -5.53 2.27
CA TYR A 150 18.17 -6.79 2.30
C TYR A 150 18.08 -7.53 0.96
N TYR A 151 16.86 -7.76 0.46
CA TYR A 151 16.66 -8.51 -0.79
C TYR A 151 17.26 -7.82 -2.03
N HIS A 152 17.05 -6.52 -2.19
CA HIS A 152 17.49 -5.81 -3.39
C HIS A 152 18.96 -5.37 -3.35
N TYR A 153 19.50 -5.11 -2.16
CA TYR A 153 20.81 -4.46 -2.01
C TYR A 153 21.75 -5.18 -1.04
N GLY A 154 21.34 -6.28 -0.43
CA GLY A 154 22.16 -7.05 0.52
C GLY A 154 22.45 -6.30 1.83
N ILE A 155 21.63 -5.30 2.20
CA ILE A 155 21.85 -4.52 3.42
C ILE A 155 21.28 -5.29 4.63
N PRO A 156 22.12 -5.77 5.56
CA PRO A 156 21.66 -6.56 6.71
C PRO A 156 20.99 -5.68 7.78
N LYS A 157 20.21 -6.31 8.65
CA LYS A 157 19.65 -5.68 9.87
C LYS A 157 20.55 -5.93 11.07
N TYR A 158 20.55 -4.98 12.01
CA TYR A 158 21.31 -5.09 13.25
C TYR A 158 20.38 -4.87 14.45
N PRO A 159 20.45 -5.72 15.49
CA PRO A 159 19.72 -5.46 16.72
C PRO A 159 20.31 -4.22 17.41
N LEU A 160 19.45 -3.25 17.71
CA LEU A 160 19.85 -2.09 18.51
C LEU A 160 19.76 -2.44 20.00
N PRO A 161 20.74 -2.03 20.82
CA PRO A 161 20.77 -2.36 22.25
C PRO A 161 19.64 -1.69 23.06
N LYS A 162 18.97 -0.67 22.50
CA LYS A 162 17.82 0.02 23.10
C LYS A 162 16.82 0.44 22.01
N LYS A 163 15.53 0.32 22.32
CA LYS A 163 14.43 0.90 21.52
C LYS A 163 14.20 2.36 21.89
#